data_AF-A0A2V6H4K6-F1
#
_entry.id   AF-A0A2V6H4K6-F1
#
_cell.length_a   1.000
_cell.length_b   1.000
_cell.length_c   1.000
_cell.angle_alpha   90.00
_cell.angle_beta   90.00
_cell.angle_gamma   90.00
#
_symmetry.space_group_name_H-M   'P 1'
#
loop_
_entity.id
_entity.type
_entity.pdbx_description
1 polymer ?
#
loop_
_entity_poly.entity_id
_entity_poly.type
_entity_poly.pdbx_seq_one_letter_code
_entity_poly.pdbx_strand_id
1 'polypeptide(L)'
;MRKQTIHGADDAVIQLSLTETALIITYRAPNLRQGESVYLTLGTHREIGSAVLPFDRNNEGSTVFLPFKSDLLLVAVVKDGKLDCYQRKWEHWKWSKVSPNFTTAP
;
A
#
# COMPACT_ATOMS: atom_id res chain seq x y z
N MET A 1 20.11 -9.97 7.77
CA MET A 1 19.08 -8.98 7.38
C MET A 1 19.54 -8.28 6.11
N ARG A 2 18.76 -8.37 5.02
CA ARG A 2 19.07 -7.66 3.76
C ARG A 2 18.32 -6.34 3.76
N LYS A 3 19.00 -5.23 3.48
CA LYS A 3 18.39 -3.90 3.48
C LYS A 3 18.66 -3.20 2.15
N GLN A 4 17.64 -2.56 1.61
CA GLN A 4 17.73 -1.69 0.44
C GLN A 4 17.09 -0.36 0.78
N THR A 5 17.72 0.73 0.36
CA THR A 5 17.16 2.08 0.45
C THR A 5 16.96 2.61 -0.96
N ILE A 6 15.78 3.15 -1.23
CA ILE A 6 15.42 3.79 -2.49
C ILE A 6 15.11 5.25 -2.15
N HIS A 7 15.79 6.16 -2.83
CA HIS A 7 15.54 7.60 -2.73
C HIS A 7 14.52 8.00 -3.78
N GLY A 8 13.45 8.66 -3.34
CA GLY A 8 12.42 9.23 -4.18
C GLY A 8 12.59 10.75 -4.36
N ALA A 9 11.59 11.36 -4.98
CA ALA A 9 11.49 12.82 -5.07
C ALA A 9 11.23 13.46 -3.70
N ASP A 10 11.53 14.75 -3.56
CA ASP A 10 11.25 15.56 -2.37
C ASP A 10 11.77 14.95 -1.06
N ASP A 11 13.00 14.39 -1.12
CA ASP A 11 13.67 13.71 -0.01
C ASP A 11 12.89 12.52 0.56
N ALA A 12 11.95 11.96 -0.21
CA ALA A 12 11.27 10.74 0.16
C ALA A 12 12.26 9.57 0.21
N VAL A 13 12.12 8.73 1.23
CA VAL A 13 12.95 7.55 1.42
C VAL A 13 12.08 6.32 1.63
N ILE A 14 12.28 5.30 0.80
CA ILE A 14 11.70 3.97 0.97
C ILE A 14 12.82 3.04 1.46
N GLN A 15 12.62 2.42 2.62
CA GLN A 15 13.51 1.39 3.14
C GLN A 15 12.82 0.04 3.11
N LEU A 16 13.44 -0.93 2.44
CA LEU A 16 13.02 -2.32 2.39
C LEU A 16 13.98 -3.13 3.26
N SER A 17 13.48 -3.80 4.28
CA SER A 17 14.27 -4.69 5.14
C SER A 17 13.66 -6.08 5.13
N LEU A 18 14.43 -7.07 4.68
CA LEU A 18 14.03 -8.47 4.67
C LEU A 18 14.80 -9.23 5.74
N THR A 19 14.05 -9.84 6.66
CA THR A 19 14.53 -10.81 7.65
C THR A 19 14.12 -12.22 7.24
N GLU A 20 14.42 -13.21 8.08
CA GLU A 20 13.96 -14.58 7.86
C GLU A 20 12.44 -14.73 8.01
N THR A 21 11.79 -13.83 8.74
CA THR A 21 10.37 -13.94 9.12
C THR A 21 9.52 -12.75 8.68
N ALA A 22 10.12 -11.66 8.20
CA ALA A 22 9.40 -10.44 7.92
C ALA A 22 9.99 -9.66 6.74
N LEU A 23 9.10 -9.04 5.97
CA LEU A 23 9.40 -7.92 5.08
C LEU A 23 8.90 -6.65 5.75
N ILE A 24 9.81 -5.73 6.05
CA ILE A 24 9.51 -4.42 6.64
C ILE A 24 9.70 -3.36 5.57
N ILE A 25 8.65 -2.59 5.31
CA ILE A 25 8.67 -1.47 4.36
C ILE A 25 8.40 -0.21 5.14
N THR A 26 9.34 0.72 5.09
CA THR A 26 9.21 2.03 5.72
C THR A 26 9.25 3.09 4.63
N TYR A 27 8.19 3.88 4.54
CA TYR A 27 8.15 5.07 3.71
C TYR A 27 8.20 6.30 4.60
N ARG A 28 9.11 7.23 4.29
CA ARG A 28 9.23 8.53 4.98
C ARG A 28 9.30 9.61 3.93
N ALA A 29 8.47 10.64 4.08
CA ALA A 29 8.56 11.87 3.30
C ALA A 29 8.28 13.06 4.22
N PRO A 30 9.07 14.14 4.16
CA PRO A 30 8.98 15.26 5.10
C PRO A 30 7.69 16.08 4.94
N ASN A 31 7.08 16.08 3.75
CA ASN A 31 6.00 17.00 3.39
C ASN A 31 4.76 16.28 2.85
N LEU A 32 4.34 15.20 3.51
CA LEU A 32 3.17 14.44 3.10
C LEU A 32 1.90 15.32 3.10
N ARG A 33 1.19 15.34 1.98
CA ARG A 33 -0.02 16.15 1.77
C ARG A 33 -1.30 15.31 1.85
N GLN A 34 -2.43 15.98 2.07
CA GLN A 34 -3.75 15.36 2.01
C GLN A 34 -3.94 14.57 0.71
N GLY A 35 -4.41 13.33 0.82
CA GLY A 35 -4.67 12.44 -0.30
C GLY A 35 -3.44 11.77 -0.89
N GLU A 36 -2.23 12.03 -0.36
CA GLU A 36 -1.06 11.25 -0.73
C GLU A 36 -1.17 9.84 -0.16
N SER A 37 -0.88 8.86 -1.00
CA SER A 37 -1.08 7.46 -0.70
C SER A 37 0.08 6.60 -1.18
N VAL A 38 0.32 5.54 -0.42
CA VAL A 38 1.23 4.44 -0.79
C VAL A 38 0.39 3.19 -0.95
N TYR A 39 0.57 2.52 -2.09
CA TYR A 39 -0.05 1.24 -2.39
C TYR A 39 1.01 0.16 -2.43
N LEU A 40 0.78 -0.95 -1.73
CA LEU A 40 1.63 -2.13 -1.76
C LEU A 40 0.79 -3.34 -2.16
N THR A 41 1.18 -3.99 -3.25
CA THR A 41 0.57 -5.23 -3.72
C THR A 41 1.49 -6.41 -3.40
N LEU A 42 0.93 -7.46 -2.81
CA LEU A 42 1.65 -8.66 -2.40
C LEU A 42 0.95 -9.90 -2.95
N GLY A 43 1.73 -10.81 -3.54
CA GLY A 43 1.29 -12.17 -3.87
C GLY A 43 1.54 -13.09 -2.69
N THR A 44 0.53 -13.34 -1.88
CA THR A 44 0.55 -14.28 -0.76
C THR A 44 0.02 -15.67 -1.13
N HIS A 45 -0.77 -15.79 -2.21
CA HIS A 45 -1.27 -17.07 -2.73
C HIS A 45 -1.15 -17.17 -4.26
N ARG A 46 -1.48 -18.34 -4.82
CA ARG A 46 -1.50 -18.60 -6.28
C ARG A 46 -2.80 -18.07 -6.91
N GLU A 47 -2.96 -16.75 -7.02
CA GLU A 47 -4.08 -16.18 -7.79
C GLU A 47 -3.67 -14.95 -8.62
N ILE A 48 -4.43 -14.71 -9.70
CA ILE A 48 -4.36 -13.51 -10.53
C ILE A 48 -5.38 -12.53 -9.94
N GLY A 49 -4.90 -11.50 -9.24
CA GLY A 49 -5.73 -10.36 -8.85
C GLY A 49 -5.62 -9.21 -9.85
N SER A 50 -6.37 -8.15 -9.62
CA SER A 50 -6.16 -6.86 -10.29
C SER A 50 -6.43 -5.77 -9.29
N ALA A 51 -5.54 -4.80 -9.08
CA ALA A 51 -5.81 -3.72 -8.14
C ALA A 51 -6.58 -2.58 -8.81
N VAL A 52 -7.60 -2.10 -8.10
CA VAL A 52 -8.37 -0.89 -8.41
C VAL A 52 -7.66 0.24 -7.67
N LEU A 53 -6.89 1.05 -8.38
CA LEU A 53 -6.24 2.24 -7.83
C LEU A 53 -6.99 3.49 -8.26
N PRO A 54 -7.23 4.47 -7.36
CA PRO A 54 -7.79 5.75 -7.77
C PRO A 54 -6.82 6.44 -8.73
N PHE A 55 -7.38 7.01 -9.79
CA PHE A 55 -6.66 7.73 -10.84
C PHE A 55 -6.15 9.08 -10.36
N ASP A 56 -6.85 9.70 -9.40
CA ASP A 56 -6.49 10.99 -8.82
C ASP A 56 -6.59 10.96 -7.30
N ARG A 57 -5.84 11.85 -6.65
CA ARG A 57 -5.84 12.02 -5.19
C ARG A 57 -7.27 12.34 -4.74
N ASN A 58 -7.77 11.59 -3.75
CA ASN A 58 -9.12 11.77 -3.18
C ASN A 58 -10.29 11.54 -4.15
N ASN A 59 -10.08 10.94 -5.33
CA ASN A 59 -11.16 10.72 -6.30
C ASN A 59 -11.29 9.23 -6.66
N GLU A 60 -12.35 8.60 -6.17
CA GLU A 60 -12.66 7.19 -6.45
C GLU A 60 -13.25 6.97 -7.85
N GLY A 61 -13.64 8.03 -8.56
CA GLY A 61 -14.49 7.95 -9.76
C GLY A 61 -13.78 7.56 -11.06
N SER A 62 -12.47 7.80 -11.17
CA SER A 62 -11.64 7.26 -12.25
C SER A 62 -10.72 6.23 -11.61
N THR A 63 -10.87 4.97 -11.98
CA THR A 63 -10.06 3.87 -11.43
C THR A 63 -9.19 3.30 -12.54
N VAL A 64 -7.90 3.12 -12.28
CA VAL A 64 -7.05 2.31 -13.14
C VAL A 64 -7.09 0.86 -12.65
N PHE A 65 -7.46 -0.06 -13.54
CA PHE A 65 -7.29 -1.49 -13.32
C PHE A 65 -5.85 -1.86 -13.66
N LEU A 66 -5.06 -2.15 -12.63
CA LEU A 66 -3.70 -2.64 -12.81
C LEU A 66 -3.69 -4.16 -12.57
N PRO A 67 -3.49 -4.98 -13.61
CA PRO A 67 -3.37 -6.41 -13.43
C PRO A 67 -2.04 -6.70 -12.72
N PHE A 68 -2.14 -7.10 -11.45
CA PHE A 68 -1.01 -7.53 -10.64
C PHE A 68 -1.23 -8.99 -10.28
N LYS A 69 -0.20 -9.82 -10.36
CA LYS A 69 -0.26 -11.19 -9.82
C LYS A 69 -0.15 -11.16 -8.28
N SER A 70 -1.16 -10.56 -7.63
CA SER A 70 -1.23 -10.30 -6.20
C SER A 70 -2.66 -10.46 -5.68
N ASP A 71 -2.82 -11.10 -4.52
CA ASP A 71 -4.08 -11.32 -3.82
C ASP A 71 -4.26 -10.41 -2.59
N LEU A 72 -3.24 -9.62 -2.22
CA LEU A 72 -3.31 -8.68 -1.10
C LEU A 72 -2.90 -7.27 -1.54
N LEU A 73 -3.75 -6.30 -1.21
CA LEU A 73 -3.50 -4.87 -1.39
C LEU A 73 -3.50 -4.18 -0.01
N LEU A 74 -2.38 -3.54 0.33
CA LEU A 74 -2.25 -2.67 1.49
C LEU A 74 -2.20 -1.21 1.01
N VAL A 75 -2.93 -0.34 1.70
CA VAL A 75 -2.99 1.08 1.38
C VAL A 75 -2.75 1.90 2.64
N ALA A 76 -1.87 2.88 2.54
CA ALA A 76 -1.72 3.94 3.51
C ALA A 76 -2.05 5.26 2.82
N VAL A 77 -2.91 6.08 3.40
CA VAL A 77 -3.32 7.38 2.86
C VAL A 77 -3.32 8.45 3.95
N VAL A 78 -2.88 9.65 3.59
CA VAL A 78 -2.96 10.80 4.49
C VAL A 78 -4.34 11.44 4.36
N LYS A 79 -5.13 11.35 5.41
CA LYS A 79 -6.49 11.89 5.48
C LYS A 79 -6.67 12.68 6.77
N ASP A 80 -7.06 13.93 6.62
CA ASP A 80 -7.35 14.89 7.68
C ASP A 80 -6.18 15.03 8.66
N GLY A 81 -4.96 15.08 8.11
CA GLY A 81 -3.71 15.16 8.86
C GLY A 81 -3.31 13.87 9.60
N LYS A 82 -4.02 12.75 9.36
CA LYS A 82 -3.75 11.43 9.95
C LYS A 82 -3.38 10.42 8.88
N LEU A 83 -2.62 9.40 9.28
CA LEU A 83 -2.32 8.27 8.42
C LEU A 83 -3.39 7.18 8.61
N ASP A 84 -4.21 6.97 7.60
CA ASP A 84 -5.20 5.91 7.55
C ASP A 84 -4.63 4.71 6.79
N CYS A 85 -4.65 3.54 7.42
CA CYS A 85 -4.15 2.29 6.85
C CYS A 85 -5.27 1.27 6.72
N TYR A 86 -5.41 0.67 5.54
CA TYR A 86 -6.38 -0.39 5.30
C TYR A 86 -5.85 -1.44 4.33
N GLN A 87 -6.52 -2.59 4.32
CA GLN A 87 -6.20 -3.68 3.41
C GLN A 87 -7.43 -4.20 2.67
N ARG A 88 -7.17 -4.81 1.51
CA ARG A 88 -8.14 -5.55 0.71
C ARG A 88 -7.52 -6.86 0.26
N LYS A 89 -8.31 -7.93 0.30
CA LYS A 89 -7.92 -9.26 -0.21
C LYS A 89 -8.72 -9.58 -1.46
N TRP A 90 -8.07 -10.21 -2.44
CA TRP A 90 -8.75 -10.74 -3.62
C TRP A 90 -9.37 -12.07 -3.25
N GLU A 91 -10.70 -12.13 -3.24
CA GLU A 91 -11.46 -13.30 -2.82
C GLU A 91 -12.69 -13.43 -3.72
N HIS A 92 -13.00 -14.65 -4.17
CA HIS A 92 -14.20 -14.90 -4.98
C HIS A 92 -14.33 -13.95 -6.19
N TRP A 93 -13.23 -13.70 -6.90
CA TRP A 93 -13.18 -12.86 -8.12
C TRP A 93 -13.42 -11.36 -7.90
N LYS A 94 -13.30 -10.87 -6.67
CA LYS A 94 -13.40 -9.44 -6.36
C LYS A 94 -12.55 -9.08 -5.15
N TRP A 95 -12.27 -7.80 -4.98
CA TRP A 95 -11.71 -7.33 -3.72
C TRP A 95 -12.75 -7.42 -2.59
N SER A 96 -12.27 -7.84 -1.42
CA SER A 96 -13.00 -7.73 -0.17
C SER A 96 -13.43 -6.29 0.11
N LYS A 97 -14.37 -6.14 1.04
CA LYS A 97 -14.63 -4.83 1.66
C LYS A 97 -13.34 -4.33 2.33
N VAL A 98 -13.23 -3.02 2.46
CA VAL A 98 -12.15 -2.38 3.19
C VAL A 98 -12.15 -2.91 4.62
N SER A 99 -11.02 -3.46 5.05
CA SER A 99 -10.80 -3.82 6.45
C SER A 99 -9.72 -2.90 7.02
N PRO A 100 -9.97 -2.21 8.15
CA PRO A 100 -8.96 -1.39 8.78
C PRO A 100 -7.79 -2.29 9.23
N ASN A 101 -6.56 -1.87 8.97
CA ASN A 101 -5.41 -2.51 9.59
C ASN A 101 -5.21 -1.89 10.98
N PHE A 102 -5.82 -2.49 11.99
CA PHE A 102 -5.47 -2.20 13.37
C PHE A 102 -4.17 -2.93 13.71
N THR A 103 -3.06 -2.30 13.38
CA THR A 103 -1.78 -2.63 14.02
C THR A 103 -1.07 -1.32 14.29
N THR A 104 -1.46 -0.68 15.40
CA THR A 104 -0.55 0.19 16.13
C THR A 104 0.61 -0.70 16.59
N ALA A 105 1.73 -0.65 15.89
CA ALA A 105 2.97 -1.10 16.50
C ALA A 105 3.30 -0.14 17.67
N PRO A 106 3.80 -0.66 18.80
CA PRO A 106 4.13 0.12 20.00
C PRO A 106 5.27 1.13 19.77
#